data_AF-A0A972NZ69-F1
#
_entry.id   AF-A0A972NZ69-F1
#
_cell.length_a   1.000
_cell.length_b   1.000
_cell.length_c   1.000
_cell.angle_alpha   90.00
_cell.angle_beta   90.00
_cell.angle_gamma   90.00
#
_symmetry.space_group_name_H-M   'P 1'
#
loop_
_entity.id
_entity.type
_entity.pdbx_description
1 polymer ?
#
loop_
_entity_poly.entity_id
_entity_poly.type
_entity_poly.pdbx_seq_one_letter_code
_entity_poly.pdbx_strand_id
1 'polypeptide(L)' 'MDISQYKTLIADLSRRVPLIVKETENGHFITIRTKHGVPIATLSRTVALEAGLVQTAPLMCEPEDQNADG' A
#
# COMPACT_ATOMS: atom_id res chain seq x y z
N MET A 1 0.96 -18.68 8.19
CA MET A 1 1.30 -17.43 8.92
C MET A 1 0.12 -16.49 8.74
N ASP A 2 -0.44 -15.97 9.82
CA ASP A 2 -1.70 -15.21 9.80
C ASP A 2 -1.47 -13.76 9.33
N ILE A 3 -2.39 -13.20 8.52
CA ILE A 3 -2.29 -11.83 7.99
C ILE A 3 -2.20 -10.79 9.13
N SER A 4 -2.83 -11.07 10.28
CA SER A 4 -2.83 -10.19 11.45
C SER A 4 -1.44 -10.03 12.05
N GLN A 5 -0.58 -11.06 11.94
CA GLN A 5 0.80 -11.00 12.41
C GLN A 5 1.65 -10.07 11.52
N TYR A 6 1.45 -10.13 10.20
CA TYR A 6 2.11 -9.20 9.27
C TYR A 6 1.71 -7.75 9.53
N LYS A 7 0.40 -7.51 9.73
CA LYS A 7 -0.12 -6.19 10.05
C LYS A 7 0.53 -5.62 11.32
N THR A 8 0.63 -6.43 12.36
CA THR A 8 1.24 -6.02 13.65
C THR A 8 2.74 -5.73 13.48
N LEU A 9 3.46 -6.61 12.80
CA LEU A 9 4.90 -6.47 12.60
C LEU A 9 5.26 -5.24 11.76
N ILE A 10 4.51 -4.98 10.68
CA ILE A 10 4.77 -3.81 9.84
C ILE A 10 4.36 -2.52 10.54
N ALA A 11 3.28 -2.53 11.33
CA ALA A 11 2.89 -1.40 12.16
C ALA A 11 3.92 -1.09 13.26
N ASP A 12 4.54 -2.10 13.88
CA ASP A 12 5.61 -1.86 14.85
C ASP A 12 6.88 -1.30 14.18
N LEU A 13 7.26 -1.87 13.03
CA LEU A 13 8.42 -1.42 12.27
C LEU A 13 8.26 0.01 11.75
N SER A 14 7.08 0.38 11.25
CA SER A 14 6.84 1.72 10.71
C SER A 14 6.91 2.83 11.76
N ARG A 15 6.70 2.50 13.04
CA ARG A 15 6.88 3.43 14.15
C ARG A 15 8.35 3.73 14.46
N ARG A 16 9.24 2.77 14.17
CA ARG A 16 10.67 2.88 14.50
C ARG A 16 11.51 3.33 13.30
N VAL A 17 11.14 2.90 12.09
CA VAL A 17 11.90 3.12 10.87
C VAL A 17 10.95 3.53 9.74
N PRO A 18 11.26 4.60 8.98
CA PRO A 18 10.48 4.96 7.81
C PRO A 18 10.53 3.85 6.77
N LEU A 19 9.35 3.40 6.35
CA LEU A 19 9.18 2.33 5.36
C LEU A 19 8.82 2.91 4.00
N ILE A 20 9.30 2.25 2.95
CA ILE A 20 8.97 2.50 1.55
C ILE A 20 8.23 1.27 1.03
N VAL A 21 7.06 1.50 0.47
CA VAL A 21 6.23 0.50 -0.18
C VAL A 21 6.33 0.72 -1.69
N LYS A 22 6.71 -0.31 -2.45
CA LYS A 22 6.80 -0.28 -3.91
C LYS A 22 6.07 -1.46 -4.52
N GLU A 23 5.17 -1.19 -5.44
CA GLU A 23 4.59 -2.21 -6.30
C GLU A 23 5.64 -2.68 -7.33
N THR A 24 5.66 -3.98 -7.63
CA THR A 24 6.49 -4.53 -8.70
C THR A 24 5.93 -4.15 -10.07
N GLU A 25 6.74 -4.19 -11.11
CA GLU A 25 6.36 -3.74 -12.47
C GLU A 25 5.10 -4.44 -13.01
N ASN A 26 4.84 -5.67 -12.60
CA ASN A 26 3.66 -6.43 -13.01
C ASN A 26 2.40 -6.13 -12.17
N GLY A 27 2.49 -5.34 -11.10
CA GLY A 27 1.35 -5.03 -10.24
C GLY A 27 0.89 -6.16 -9.31
N HIS A 28 1.56 -7.32 -9.32
CA HIS A 28 1.12 -8.50 -8.56
C HIS A 28 1.64 -8.52 -7.12
N PHE A 29 2.77 -7.87 -6.89
CA PHE A 29 3.47 -7.92 -5.61
C PHE A 29 3.81 -6.53 -5.11
N ILE A 30 3.82 -6.40 -3.80
CA ILE A 30 4.23 -5.22 -3.08
C ILE A 30 5.49 -5.57 -2.29
N THR A 31 6.55 -4.81 -2.53
CA THR A 31 7.80 -4.88 -1.78
C THR A 31 7.85 -3.78 -0.72
N ILE A 32 8.18 -4.17 0.51
CA ILE A 32 8.37 -3.27 1.64
C ILE A 32 9.86 -3.26 1.95
N ARG A 33 10.44 -2.06 1.99
CA ARG A 33 11.83 -1.85 2.33
C ARG A 33 11.96 -0.68 3.29
N THR A 34 13.01 -0.63 4.10
CA THR A 34 13.32 0.56 4.89
C THR A 34 13.73 1.71 3.95
N LYS A 35 13.71 2.95 4.43
CA LYS A 35 14.28 4.10 3.72
C LYS A 35 15.74 3.89 3.29
N HIS A 36 16.48 3.07 4.02
CA HIS A 36 17.88 2.73 3.73
C HIS A 36 18.04 1.60 2.70
N GLY A 37 16.93 1.08 2.16
CA GLY A 37 16.94 0.04 1.12
C GLY A 37 16.98 -1.39 1.65
N VAL A 38 16.90 -1.59 2.97
CA VAL A 38 16.88 -2.94 3.56
C VAL A 38 15.52 -3.60 3.27
N PRO A 39 15.47 -4.78 2.61
CA PRO A 39 14.22 -5.48 2.34
C PRO A 39 13.61 -6.01 3.63
N ILE A 40 12.29 -5.83 3.80
CA ILE A 40 11.53 -6.35 4.95
C ILE A 40 10.66 -7.52 4.52
N ALA A 41 9.84 -7.32 3.49
CA ALA A 41 8.92 -8.33 3.01
C ALA A 41 8.50 -8.07 1.56
N THR A 42 8.12 -9.15 0.87
CA THR A 42 7.41 -9.11 -0.41
C THR A 42 6.09 -9.83 -0.23
N LEU A 43 4.99 -9.14 -0.48
CA LEU A 43 3.63 -9.65 -0.31
C LEU A 43 2.90 -9.62 -1.64
N SER A 44 1.90 -10.48 -1.84
CA SER A 44 0.95 -10.27 -2.93
C SER A 44 0.18 -8.98 -2.69
N ARG A 45 -0.31 -8.36 -3.77
CA ARG A 45 -1.09 -7.12 -3.69
C ARG A 45 -2.30 -7.27 -2.77
N THR A 46 -3.03 -8.38 -2.87
CA THR A 46 -4.20 -8.68 -2.02
C THR A 46 -3.84 -8.67 -0.54
N VAL A 47 -2.78 -9.38 -0.15
CA VAL A 47 -2.33 -9.45 1.24
C VAL A 47 -1.86 -8.08 1.74
N ALA A 48 -1.21 -7.28 0.90
CA ALA A 48 -0.76 -5.94 1.26
C ALA A 48 -1.93 -4.96 1.48
N LEU A 49 -3.00 -5.11 0.69
CA LEU A 49 -4.25 -4.35 0.84
C LEU A 49 -4.97 -4.73 2.15
N GLU A 50 -5.12 -6.02 2.42
CA GLU A 50 -5.73 -6.51 3.67
C GLU A 50 -4.92 -6.09 4.92
N ALA A 51 -3.59 -6.03 4.79
CA ALA A 51 -2.71 -5.51 5.82
C ALA A 51 -2.77 -3.98 5.99
N GLY A 52 -3.46 -3.25 5.10
CA GLY A 52 -3.61 -1.79 5.14
C GLY A 52 -2.35 -1.02 4.75
N LEU A 53 -1.45 -1.63 3.98
CA LEU A 53 -0.14 -1.06 3.61
C LEU A 53 -0.20 -0.15 2.39
N VAL A 54 -1.25 -0.32 1.59
CA VAL A 54 -1.53 0.48 0.41
C VAL A 54 -2.90 1.07 0.63
N GLN A 55 -3.00 2.41 0.71
CA GLN A 55 -4.29 3.06 0.59
C GLN A 55 -4.77 2.84 -0.84
N THR A 56 -5.85 2.09 -1.00
CA THR A 56 -6.69 2.25 -2.19
C THR A 56 -7.20 3.68 -2.13
N ALA A 57 -6.54 4.62 -2.80
CA ALA A 57 -7.22 5.85 -3.14
C ALA A 57 -8.50 5.41 -3.85
N PRO A 58 -9.71 5.77 -3.37
CA PRO A 58 -10.86 5.62 -4.21
C PRO A 58 -10.56 6.47 -5.44
N LEU A 59 -10.70 5.88 -6.63
CA LEU A 59 -10.93 6.68 -7.83
C LEU A 59 -12.20 7.48 -7.51
N MET A 60 -12.04 8.68 -6.95
CA MET A 60 -13.13 9.64 -6.88
C MET A 60 -13.50 9.86 -8.34
N CYS A 61 -14.68 9.37 -8.74
CA CYS A 61 -15.33 9.89 -9.93
C CYS A 61 -15.43 11.39 -9.71
N GLU A 62 -14.64 12.17 -10.44
CA GLU A 62 -14.92 13.58 -10.60
C GLU A 62 -16.36 13.66 -11.15
N PRO A 63 -17.29 14.36 -10.49
CA PRO A 63 -18.55 14.66 -11.12
C PRO A 63 -18.24 15.54 -12.34
N GLU A 64 -18.55 15.02 -13.53
CA GLU A 64 -18.59 15.79 -14.76
C GLU A 64 -19.47 17.03 -14.50
N ASP A 65 -18.84 18.20 -14.48
CA ASP A 65 -19.50 19.49 -14.34
C ASP A 65 -20.41 19.66 -15.56
N GLN A 66 -21.67 19.24 -15.41
CA GLN A 66 -22.75 19.58 -16.33
C GLN A 66 -23.05 21.07 -16.15
N ASN A 67 -22.15 21.92 -16.66
CA ASN A 67 -22.48 23.31 -16.92
C ASN A 67 -23.30 23.35 -18.21
N ALA A 68 -24.61 23.20 -18.02
CA ALA A 68 -25.61 23.66 -18.95
C ALA A 68 -25.76 25.18 -18.76
N ASP A 69 -25.16 25.99 -19.65
CA ASP A 69 -25.71 27.30 -20.03
C ASP A 69 -25.01 27.83 -21.31
N GLY A 70 -25.81 28.11 -22.35
CA GLY A 70 -25.36 28.72 -23.61
C GLY A 70 -26.18 28.30 -24.82
#